data_AF-A0A1C5CCL9-F1
#
_entry.id   AF-A0A1C5CCL9-F1
#
_cell.length_a   1.000
_cell.length_b   1.000
_cell.length_c   1.000
_cell.angle_alpha   90.00
_cell.angle_beta   90.00
_cell.angle_gamma   90.00
#
_symmetry.space_group_name_H-M   'P 1'
#
loop_
_entity.id
_entity.type
_entity.pdbx_description
1 polymer ?
#
loop_
_entity_poly.entity_id
_entity_poly.type
_entity_poly.pdbx_seq_one_letter_code
_entity_poly.pdbx_strand_id
1 'polypeptide(L)'
;MGYMTEVFAEVEAIRADLPERKHLRDETELKEIVRKLGASRVLRRLPAAQAFLADLESFTPGKRLDATKAHINNRRDNVIFSLFDASYFPRLNLDCLTYETLPTDPYLAERYASNTMPVNITGKTTGFGSRVVVALFPENHLDGIQQPDDLIFYFIDKFLERHNQITRLLIDEVMEPGSFPMIQGASDQQVEQASSWWVRLHEYHHRQGDMPIPEYLPAKKLKPLAGLEELRVDVSGMLACLHDVKLPREQAGAAYEFILAERLLRYAVEGIPRPNYDAVASQLLFNYLEGNGGIGLKDGRIGLTPRLPQVLRDFLSEIESIESAIHRDSVDTVKQRLLDFTNKYTDYDAVSRDYRHIPYFAEVKSRLGV
;
A
#
# COMPACT_ATOMS: atom_id res chain seq x y z
N MET A 1 -6.02 7.94 31.10
CA MET A 1 -5.97 9.02 30.09
C MET A 1 -4.63 9.75 30.28
N GLY A 2 -3.52 9.20 29.76
CA GLY A 2 -2.30 9.08 30.60
C GLY A 2 -1.08 9.95 30.29
N TYR A 3 -0.65 10.05 29.03
CA TYR A 3 0.58 10.78 28.65
C TYR A 3 0.60 11.03 27.14
N MET A 4 0.28 10.00 26.35
CA MET A 4 0.22 10.12 24.89
C MET A 4 -0.83 11.10 24.38
N THR A 5 -1.95 11.27 25.10
CA THR A 5 -2.94 12.32 24.78
C THR A 5 -2.32 13.72 24.86
N GLU A 6 -1.47 13.98 25.86
CA GLU A 6 -0.76 15.26 25.98
C GLU A 6 0.32 15.40 24.89
N VAL A 7 1.03 14.31 24.57
CA VAL A 7 1.97 14.26 23.44
C VAL A 7 1.27 14.66 22.15
N PHE A 8 0.17 14.01 21.79
CA PHE A 8 -0.57 14.32 20.56
C PHE A 8 -1.06 15.77 20.56
N ALA A 9 -1.58 16.28 21.67
CA ALA A 9 -2.01 17.67 21.78
C ALA A 9 -0.86 18.69 21.57
N GLU A 10 0.32 18.43 22.14
CA GLU A 10 1.48 19.32 21.94
C GLU A 10 2.04 19.20 20.50
N VAL A 11 1.98 18.03 19.85
CA VAL A 11 2.32 17.91 18.42
C VAL A 11 1.34 18.71 17.56
N GLU A 12 0.04 18.61 17.79
CA GLU A 12 -0.97 19.38 17.05
C GLU A 12 -0.79 20.88 17.20
N ALA A 13 -0.44 21.35 18.41
CA ALA A 13 -0.16 22.77 18.65
C ALA A 13 1.03 23.27 17.83
N ILE A 14 2.15 22.51 17.80
CA ILE A 14 3.32 22.89 16.99
C ILE A 14 2.97 22.83 15.50
N ARG A 15 2.27 21.77 15.08
CA ARG A 15 1.85 21.53 13.71
C ARG A 15 0.98 22.66 13.15
N ALA A 16 0.07 23.21 13.95
CA ALA A 16 -0.84 24.28 13.53
C ALA A 16 -0.12 25.57 13.12
N ASP A 17 1.09 25.79 13.64
CA ASP A 17 1.92 26.96 13.37
C ASP A 17 2.99 26.73 12.31
N LEU A 18 3.04 25.55 11.67
CA LEU A 18 4.07 25.24 10.69
C LEU A 18 3.85 26.01 9.39
N PRO A 19 4.94 26.40 8.70
CA PRO A 19 4.85 27.09 7.42
C PRO A 19 4.31 26.14 6.34
N GLU A 20 4.06 26.70 5.14
CA GLU A 20 3.75 25.87 3.98
C GLU A 20 4.85 24.84 3.71
N ARG A 21 4.46 23.65 3.23
CA ARG A 21 5.37 22.52 3.02
C ARG A 21 6.67 22.83 2.28
N LYS A 22 6.61 23.72 1.28
CA LYS A 22 7.79 24.13 0.50
C LYS A 22 8.89 24.80 1.33
N HIS A 23 8.53 25.33 2.50
CA HIS A 23 9.42 26.01 3.44
C HIS A 23 9.88 25.10 4.60
N LEU A 24 9.39 23.86 4.71
CA LEU A 24 9.74 22.96 5.82
C LEU A 24 11.21 22.53 5.84
N ARG A 25 11.98 22.82 4.79
CA ARG A 25 13.43 22.60 4.72
C ARG A 25 14.24 23.87 4.96
N ASP A 26 13.58 25.00 5.16
CA ASP A 26 14.27 26.28 5.38
C ASP A 26 14.92 26.24 6.76
N GLU A 27 16.19 26.65 6.84
CA GLU A 27 17.00 26.57 8.06
C GLU A 27 16.34 27.30 9.25
N THR A 28 15.71 28.45 8.98
CA THR A 28 14.98 29.23 9.99
C THR A 28 13.79 28.44 10.56
N GLU A 29 13.04 27.76 9.70
CA GLU A 29 11.86 26.99 10.09
C GLU A 29 12.24 25.74 10.88
N LEU A 30 13.31 25.06 10.47
CA LEU A 30 13.85 23.91 11.23
C LEU A 30 14.36 24.33 12.61
N LYS A 31 15.04 25.47 12.73
CA LYS A 31 15.47 26.02 14.03
C LYS A 31 14.26 26.35 14.93
N GLU A 32 13.19 26.87 14.34
CA GLU A 32 11.96 27.15 15.09
C GLU A 32 11.28 25.87 15.57
N ILE A 33 11.24 24.82 14.74
CA ILE A 33 10.76 23.49 15.15
C ILE A 33 11.59 22.95 16.31
N VAL A 34 12.92 22.98 16.21
CA VAL A 34 13.83 22.55 17.30
C VAL A 34 13.55 23.33 18.58
N ARG A 35 13.39 24.66 18.50
CA ARG A 35 13.06 25.52 19.66
C ARG A 35 11.73 25.12 20.30
N LYS A 36 10.67 24.91 19.50
CA LYS A 36 9.35 24.51 19.99
C LYS A 36 9.38 23.12 20.64
N LEU A 37 10.07 22.16 20.03
CA LEU A 37 10.24 20.80 20.55
C LEU A 37 11.05 20.77 21.86
N GLY A 38 12.13 21.56 21.96
CA GLY A 38 12.93 21.67 23.18
C GLY A 38 12.20 22.37 24.34
N ALA A 39 11.31 23.32 24.02
CA ALA A 39 10.48 24.03 25.00
C ALA A 39 9.23 23.22 25.43
N SER A 40 8.80 22.25 24.62
CA SER A 40 7.64 21.40 24.91
C SER A 40 7.82 20.65 26.23
N ARG A 41 6.74 20.55 27.01
CA ARG A 41 6.78 19.92 28.33
C ARG A 41 6.96 18.41 28.20
N VAL A 42 6.28 17.79 27.24
CA VAL A 42 6.24 16.32 27.07
C VAL A 42 7.10 15.82 25.92
N LEU A 43 7.21 16.55 24.80
CA LEU A 43 7.95 16.09 23.61
C LEU A 43 9.45 16.02 23.86
N ARG A 44 10.04 16.97 24.58
CA ARG A 44 11.47 16.91 24.96
C ARG A 44 11.86 15.66 25.77
N ARG A 45 10.88 14.93 26.32
CA ARG A 45 11.05 13.70 27.10
C ARG A 45 10.63 12.44 26.34
N LEU A 46 9.96 12.59 25.20
CA LEU A 46 9.53 11.48 24.37
C LEU A 46 10.75 10.94 23.61
N PRO A 47 11.13 9.65 23.73
CA PRO A 47 12.34 9.13 23.09
C PRO A 47 12.36 9.33 21.57
N ALA A 48 11.21 9.17 20.90
CA ALA A 48 11.06 9.42 19.48
C ALA A 48 11.37 10.89 19.09
N ALA A 49 10.90 11.85 19.90
CA ALA A 49 11.18 13.27 19.66
C ALA A 49 12.62 13.66 20.05
N GLN A 50 13.24 13.01 21.03
CA GLN A 50 14.65 13.19 21.34
C GLN A 50 15.55 12.72 20.20
N ALA A 51 15.21 11.57 19.58
CA ALA A 51 15.89 11.07 18.39
C ALA A 51 15.78 12.06 17.23
N PHE A 52 14.57 12.56 16.96
CA PHE A 52 14.33 13.55 15.92
C PHE A 52 15.04 14.89 16.18
N LEU A 53 15.05 15.36 17.42
CA LEU A 53 15.78 16.57 17.83
C LEU A 53 17.29 16.43 17.58
N ALA A 54 17.89 15.28 17.94
CA ALA A 54 19.32 15.04 17.73
C ALA A 54 19.71 15.11 16.25
N ASP A 55 18.84 14.64 15.36
CA ASP A 55 19.06 14.77 13.92
C ASP A 55 18.88 16.22 13.44
N LEU A 56 17.81 16.90 13.89
CA LEU A 56 17.48 18.27 13.46
C LEU A 56 18.50 19.33 13.90
N GLU A 57 19.12 19.19 15.07
CA GLU A 57 20.13 20.15 15.58
C GLU A 57 21.30 20.35 14.61
N SER A 58 21.58 19.35 13.77
CA SER A 58 22.67 19.37 12.79
C SER A 58 22.21 18.96 11.40
N PHE A 59 20.92 19.14 11.10
CA PHE A 59 20.34 18.76 9.82
C PHE A 59 20.80 19.72 8.72
N THR A 60 21.23 19.14 7.60
CA THR A 60 21.46 19.83 6.34
C THR A 60 20.79 19.03 5.23
N PRO A 61 20.30 19.66 4.15
CA PRO A 61 19.70 18.93 3.03
C PRO A 61 20.62 17.81 2.52
N GLY A 62 20.06 16.60 2.39
CA GLY A 62 20.80 15.39 2.01
C GLY A 62 21.36 14.59 3.19
N LYS A 63 21.28 15.10 4.43
CA LYS A 63 21.61 14.32 5.64
C LYS A 63 20.42 13.45 6.04
N ARG A 64 20.70 12.19 6.39
CA ARG A 64 19.72 11.25 6.90
C ARG A 64 19.40 11.51 8.38
N LEU A 65 18.16 11.27 8.77
CA LEU A 65 17.70 11.31 10.16
C LEU A 65 18.08 10.01 10.89
N ASP A 66 19.38 9.72 11.01
CA ASP A 66 19.88 8.42 11.50
C ASP A 66 19.38 8.07 12.91
N ALA A 67 19.31 9.02 13.84
CA ALA A 67 18.79 8.75 15.18
C ALA A 67 17.29 8.41 15.14
N THR A 68 16.53 9.13 14.32
CA THR A 68 15.09 8.89 14.09
C THR A 68 14.85 7.52 13.48
N LYS A 69 15.60 7.16 12.42
CA LYS A 69 15.51 5.84 11.78
C LYS A 69 15.90 4.73 12.75
N ALA A 70 16.96 4.90 13.51
CA ALA A 70 17.38 3.92 14.51
C ALA A 70 16.33 3.72 15.62
N HIS A 71 15.66 4.79 16.08
CA HIS A 71 14.57 4.68 17.04
C HIS A 71 13.40 3.84 16.50
N ILE A 72 12.99 4.13 15.25
CA ILE A 72 11.88 3.43 14.57
C ILE A 72 12.23 1.96 14.29
N ASN A 73 13.39 1.69 13.68
CA ASN A 73 13.80 0.33 13.28
C ASN A 73 14.03 -0.58 14.49
N ASN A 74 14.54 -0.04 15.60
CA ASN A 74 14.70 -0.79 16.84
C ASN A 74 13.39 -0.95 17.64
N ARG A 75 12.29 -0.32 17.19
CA ARG A 75 10.96 -0.41 17.83
C ARG A 75 11.01 -0.14 19.33
N ARG A 76 11.70 0.94 19.72
CA ARG A 76 12.05 1.20 21.12
C ARG A 76 10.84 1.36 22.04
N ASP A 77 9.79 2.02 21.54
CA ASP A 77 8.58 2.36 22.30
C ASP A 77 7.29 2.33 21.44
N ASN A 78 7.36 1.78 20.22
CA ASN A 78 6.29 1.78 19.23
C ASN A 78 5.65 3.15 18.97
N VAL A 79 6.44 4.22 19.05
CA VAL A 79 6.05 5.58 18.63
C VAL A 79 6.75 5.91 17.32
N ILE A 80 6.04 6.51 16.38
CA ILE A 80 6.65 7.15 15.21
C ILE A 80 6.39 8.64 15.33
N PHE A 81 7.46 9.43 15.34
CA PHE A 81 7.42 10.87 15.39
C PHE A 81 8.48 11.45 14.46
N SER A 82 8.06 12.30 13.53
CA SER A 82 8.97 12.95 12.58
C SER A 82 8.28 14.14 11.92
N LEU A 83 9.08 14.95 11.22
CA LEU A 83 8.60 15.76 10.10
C LEU A 83 8.56 14.88 8.83
N PHE A 84 7.42 14.85 8.16
CA PHE A 84 7.19 14.08 6.94
C PHE A 84 7.06 14.98 5.72
N ASP A 85 7.64 14.54 4.62
CA ASP A 85 7.45 15.13 3.30
C ASP A 85 7.25 14.07 2.22
N ALA A 86 6.03 13.53 2.16
CA ALA A 86 5.56 12.68 1.07
C ALA A 86 4.50 13.41 0.25
N SER A 87 4.74 13.64 -1.04
CA SER A 87 3.85 14.42 -1.94
C SER A 87 2.47 13.79 -2.11
N TYR A 88 2.38 12.46 -2.03
CA TYR A 88 1.13 11.69 -2.07
C TYR A 88 0.37 11.67 -0.73
N PHE A 89 1.00 12.14 0.37
CA PHE A 89 0.37 12.30 1.68
C PHE A 89 0.38 13.77 2.11
N PRO A 90 -0.44 14.63 1.47
CA PRO A 90 -0.38 16.09 1.68
C PRO A 90 -0.73 16.52 3.11
N ARG A 91 -1.46 15.66 3.86
CA ARG A 91 -1.80 15.90 5.26
C ARG A 91 -0.72 15.42 6.23
N LEU A 92 0.27 14.62 5.84
CA LEU A 92 1.39 14.35 6.74
C LEU A 92 2.28 15.59 6.84
N ASN A 93 2.75 15.91 8.04
CA ASN A 93 3.65 17.03 8.30
C ASN A 93 4.48 16.67 9.54
N LEU A 94 4.56 17.52 10.56
CA LEU A 94 4.96 17.07 11.89
C LEU A 94 3.80 16.26 12.47
N ASP A 95 4.02 14.97 12.65
CA ASP A 95 2.99 14.04 13.11
C ASP A 95 3.57 12.99 14.05
N CYS A 96 2.67 12.40 14.83
CA CYS A 96 2.97 11.35 15.79
C CYS A 96 1.91 10.25 15.69
N LEU A 97 2.33 8.98 15.80
CA LEU A 97 1.43 7.87 16.06
C LEU A 97 2.03 6.91 17.09
N THR A 98 1.17 6.14 17.74
CA THR A 98 1.50 4.91 18.46
C THR A 98 0.90 3.72 17.73
N TYR A 99 1.57 2.58 17.80
CA TYR A 99 1.12 1.38 17.12
C TYR A 99 1.30 0.11 17.96
N GLU A 100 0.60 -0.94 17.57
CA GLU A 100 0.83 -2.30 18.02
C GLU A 100 1.20 -3.20 16.84
N THR A 101 2.13 -4.12 17.05
CA THR A 101 2.57 -5.06 16.01
C THR A 101 1.60 -6.20 15.88
N LEU A 102 1.30 -6.60 14.64
CA LEU A 102 0.47 -7.78 14.39
C LEU A 102 1.31 -9.06 14.36
N PRO A 103 0.73 -10.19 14.82
CA PRO A 103 1.40 -11.48 14.73
C PRO A 103 1.64 -11.86 13.27
N THR A 104 2.67 -12.66 13.03
CA THR A 104 2.99 -13.16 11.71
C THR A 104 3.39 -14.62 11.82
N ASP A 105 2.92 -15.42 10.87
CA ASP A 105 3.34 -16.81 10.74
C ASP A 105 4.87 -16.89 10.55
N PRO A 106 5.60 -17.67 11.37
CA PRO A 106 7.06 -17.72 11.30
C PRO A 106 7.59 -18.18 9.94
N TYR A 107 6.92 -19.15 9.30
CA TYR A 107 7.35 -19.64 8.00
C TYR A 107 7.12 -18.59 6.90
N LEU A 108 5.98 -17.89 6.92
CA LEU A 108 5.74 -16.75 6.03
C LEU A 108 6.83 -15.69 6.18
N ALA A 109 7.16 -15.31 7.43
CA ALA A 109 8.16 -14.28 7.72
C ALA A 109 9.58 -14.66 7.26
N GLU A 110 9.95 -15.94 7.37
CA GLU A 110 11.25 -16.45 6.92
C GLU A 110 11.30 -16.60 5.40
N ARG A 111 10.30 -17.25 4.80
CA ARG A 111 10.29 -17.59 3.37
C ARG A 111 10.10 -16.38 2.47
N TYR A 112 9.28 -15.43 2.91
CA TYR A 112 8.91 -14.20 2.19
C TYR A 112 9.42 -12.98 2.98
N ALA A 113 10.69 -13.03 3.36
CA ALA A 113 11.31 -11.99 4.18
C ALA A 113 11.29 -10.63 3.48
N SER A 114 10.76 -9.64 4.19
CA SER A 114 10.73 -8.23 3.78
C SER A 114 10.83 -7.36 5.02
N ASN A 115 11.15 -6.08 4.85
CA ASN A 115 11.15 -5.12 5.96
C ASN A 115 9.75 -4.62 6.32
N THR A 116 8.72 -5.29 5.84
CA THR A 116 7.33 -4.89 6.09
C THR A 116 6.99 -5.07 7.57
N MET A 117 6.38 -4.04 8.13
CA MET A 117 5.88 -3.98 9.49
C MET A 117 4.37 -3.70 9.46
N PRO A 118 3.54 -4.75 9.39
CA PRO A 118 2.09 -4.63 9.55
C PRO A 118 1.75 -4.30 11.00
N VAL A 119 1.01 -3.21 11.21
CA VAL A 119 0.67 -2.69 12.53
C VAL A 119 -0.75 -2.14 12.56
N ASN A 120 -1.33 -2.07 13.76
CA ASN A 120 -2.54 -1.30 14.00
C ASN A 120 -2.19 0.01 14.70
N ILE A 121 -2.79 1.12 14.25
CA ILE A 121 -2.61 2.41 14.92
C ILE A 121 -3.44 2.46 16.20
N THR A 122 -2.79 2.65 17.35
CA THR A 122 -3.45 2.74 18.67
C THR A 122 -3.67 4.18 19.15
N GLY A 123 -3.04 5.16 18.48
CA GLY A 123 -3.16 6.59 18.77
C GLY A 123 -2.46 7.40 17.69
N LYS A 124 -2.98 8.58 17.34
CA LYS A 124 -2.47 9.36 16.20
C LYS A 124 -2.79 10.84 16.28
N THR A 125 -1.95 11.64 15.65
CA THR A 125 -2.27 13.01 15.21
C THR A 125 -3.03 13.01 13.88
N THR A 126 -3.56 14.17 13.51
CA THR A 126 -4.49 14.41 12.42
C THR A 126 -3.93 14.00 11.06
N GLY A 127 -2.61 14.13 10.83
CA GLY A 127 -1.99 13.72 9.57
C GLY A 127 -2.17 12.23 9.30
N PHE A 128 -1.91 11.38 10.30
CA PHE A 128 -2.13 9.92 10.21
C PHE A 128 -3.61 9.54 10.24
N GLY A 129 -4.51 10.47 10.59
CA GLY A 129 -5.96 10.30 10.42
C GLY A 129 -6.41 10.29 8.96
N SER A 130 -5.57 10.75 8.02
CA SER A 130 -5.89 10.77 6.59
C SER A 130 -6.15 9.36 6.03
N ARG A 131 -7.23 9.20 5.26
CA ARG A 131 -7.62 7.92 4.64
C ARG A 131 -6.61 7.41 3.61
N VAL A 132 -5.84 8.29 2.98
CA VAL A 132 -4.85 7.91 1.95
C VAL A 132 -3.54 7.40 2.55
N VAL A 133 -3.24 7.73 3.81
CA VAL A 133 -2.02 7.29 4.50
C VAL A 133 -2.25 5.86 5.00
N VAL A 134 -1.91 4.87 4.18
CA VAL A 134 -2.04 3.43 4.52
C VAL A 134 -0.71 2.73 4.71
N ALA A 135 0.36 3.35 4.25
CA ALA A 135 1.72 2.93 4.49
C ALA A 135 2.58 4.14 4.87
N LEU A 136 3.69 3.88 5.54
CA LEU A 136 4.74 4.86 5.80
C LEU A 136 6.07 4.23 5.40
N PHE A 137 6.65 4.78 4.34
CA PHE A 137 7.97 4.39 3.85
C PHE A 137 9.05 5.29 4.48
N PRO A 138 10.29 4.80 4.63
CA PRO A 138 11.38 5.58 5.22
C PRO A 138 11.64 6.90 4.48
N GLU A 139 11.56 6.94 3.16
CA GLU A 139 11.72 8.16 2.36
C GLU A 139 10.56 9.17 2.53
N ASN A 140 9.50 8.83 3.27
CA ASN A 140 8.43 9.79 3.57
C ASN A 140 8.82 10.81 4.64
N HIS A 141 9.92 10.57 5.34
CA HIS A 141 10.48 11.54 6.28
C HIS A 141 11.13 12.70 5.53
N LEU A 142 11.36 13.82 6.24
CA LEU A 142 11.93 15.04 5.67
C LEU A 142 13.20 14.81 4.83
N ASP A 143 14.04 13.86 5.24
CA ASP A 143 15.31 13.52 4.59
C ASP A 143 15.15 12.88 3.20
N GLY A 144 14.03 12.20 2.93
CA GLY A 144 13.81 11.48 1.69
C GLY A 144 14.68 10.24 1.51
N ILE A 145 15.26 9.69 2.59
CA ILE A 145 16.28 8.62 2.49
C ILE A 145 15.79 7.31 3.11
N GLN A 146 15.92 6.23 2.32
CA GLN A 146 15.67 4.85 2.73
C GLN A 146 16.97 4.02 2.63
N GLN A 147 17.24 3.20 3.64
CA GLN A 147 18.25 2.13 3.59
C GLN A 147 17.59 0.74 3.41
N PRO A 148 18.34 -0.26 2.92
CA PRO A 148 17.80 -1.59 2.61
C PRO A 148 17.16 -2.33 3.77
N ASP A 149 17.48 -2.01 5.03
CA ASP A 149 16.94 -2.66 6.25
C ASP A 149 15.91 -1.79 6.99
N ASP A 150 15.59 -0.61 6.47
CA ASP A 150 14.60 0.27 7.10
C ASP A 150 13.20 -0.35 7.00
N LEU A 151 12.45 -0.27 8.11
CA LEU A 151 11.09 -0.80 8.20
C LEU A 151 10.11 0.01 7.35
N ILE A 152 9.22 -0.70 6.66
CA ILE A 152 8.10 -0.13 5.90
C ILE A 152 6.82 -0.46 6.66
N PHE A 153 6.13 0.55 7.17
CA PHE A 153 4.93 0.34 7.98
C PHE A 153 3.70 0.28 7.09
N TYR A 154 2.83 -0.70 7.35
CA TYR A 154 1.48 -0.78 6.77
C TYR A 154 0.45 -0.77 7.90
N PHE A 155 -0.52 0.14 7.81
CA PHE A 155 -1.51 0.40 8.85
C PHE A 155 -2.77 -0.44 8.61
N ILE A 156 -2.77 -1.66 9.15
CA ILE A 156 -3.75 -2.72 8.87
C ILE A 156 -5.17 -2.34 9.34
N ASP A 157 -5.31 -1.54 10.40
CA ASP A 157 -6.58 -0.98 10.84
C ASP A 157 -7.31 -0.22 9.71
N LYS A 158 -6.56 0.41 8.80
CA LYS A 158 -7.13 1.10 7.64
C LYS A 158 -7.53 0.16 6.50
N PHE A 159 -6.82 -0.97 6.35
CA PHE A 159 -7.21 -2.01 5.38
C PHE A 159 -8.51 -2.67 5.83
N LEU A 160 -8.61 -2.97 7.13
CA LEU A 160 -9.84 -3.46 7.75
C LEU A 160 -11.00 -2.48 7.56
N GLU A 161 -10.80 -1.19 7.87
CA GLU A 161 -11.84 -0.16 7.69
C GLU A 161 -12.36 -0.14 6.24
N ARG A 162 -11.44 -0.14 5.26
CA ARG A 162 -11.80 -0.14 3.82
C ARG A 162 -12.53 -1.41 3.41
N HIS A 163 -12.05 -2.57 3.86
CA HIS A 163 -12.70 -3.84 3.56
C HIS A 163 -14.14 -3.85 4.08
N ASN A 164 -14.34 -3.45 5.33
CA ASN A 164 -15.66 -3.42 5.97
C ASN A 164 -16.60 -2.38 5.34
N GLN A 165 -16.09 -1.22 4.92
CA GLN A 165 -16.91 -0.16 4.32
C GLN A 165 -17.26 -0.41 2.85
N ILE A 166 -16.40 -1.10 2.10
CA ILE A 166 -16.51 -1.15 0.63
C ILE A 166 -16.44 -2.60 0.12
N THR A 167 -15.32 -3.28 0.31
CA THR A 167 -15.07 -4.59 -0.33
C THR A 167 -16.10 -5.63 0.07
N ARG A 168 -16.51 -5.66 1.34
CA ARG A 168 -17.53 -6.58 1.83
C ARG A 168 -18.90 -6.35 1.18
N LEU A 169 -19.30 -5.09 1.03
CA LEU A 169 -20.54 -4.73 0.31
C LEU A 169 -20.47 -5.14 -1.16
N LEU A 170 -19.31 -4.96 -1.79
CA LEU A 170 -19.10 -5.38 -3.18
C LEU A 170 -19.20 -6.90 -3.32
N ILE A 171 -18.57 -7.67 -2.42
CA ILE A 171 -18.68 -9.13 -2.43
C ILE A 171 -20.15 -9.56 -2.38
N ASP A 172 -20.93 -9.03 -1.44
CA ASP A 172 -22.34 -9.40 -1.25
C ASP A 172 -23.21 -9.05 -2.47
N GLU A 173 -22.96 -7.88 -3.07
CA GLU A 173 -23.73 -7.34 -4.19
C GLU A 173 -23.40 -8.03 -5.52
N VAL A 174 -22.12 -8.17 -5.84
CA VAL A 174 -21.70 -8.49 -7.22
C VAL A 174 -21.18 -9.90 -7.42
N MET A 175 -20.84 -10.65 -6.37
CA MET A 175 -20.29 -12.00 -6.53
C MET A 175 -21.38 -13.07 -6.50
N GLU A 176 -21.16 -14.17 -7.22
CA GLU A 176 -21.97 -15.37 -7.02
C GLU A 176 -21.79 -15.90 -5.59
N PRO A 177 -22.86 -16.39 -4.93
CA PRO A 177 -22.77 -16.92 -3.57
C PRO A 177 -21.67 -17.98 -3.43
N GLY A 178 -20.85 -17.85 -2.39
CA GLY A 178 -19.77 -18.78 -2.11
C GLY A 178 -18.50 -18.54 -2.94
N SER A 179 -18.37 -17.41 -3.64
CA SER A 179 -17.13 -17.04 -4.34
C SER A 179 -15.96 -16.76 -3.39
N PHE A 180 -16.24 -16.23 -2.20
CA PHE A 180 -15.24 -15.80 -1.22
C PHE A 180 -15.51 -16.37 0.18
N PRO A 181 -15.54 -17.71 0.36
CA PRO A 181 -15.98 -18.35 1.59
C PRO A 181 -15.09 -18.09 2.82
N MET A 182 -13.84 -17.68 2.66
CA MET A 182 -12.91 -17.42 3.77
C MET A 182 -13.01 -15.98 4.29
N ILE A 183 -13.38 -15.02 3.44
CA ILE A 183 -13.47 -13.59 3.81
C ILE A 183 -14.92 -13.08 3.92
N GLN A 184 -15.87 -13.69 3.22
CA GLN A 184 -17.28 -13.33 3.33
C GLN A 184 -17.81 -13.78 4.70
N GLY A 185 -18.25 -12.84 5.52
CA GLY A 185 -18.69 -13.16 6.88
C GLY A 185 -17.55 -13.23 7.91
N ALA A 186 -16.29 -13.08 7.49
CA ALA A 186 -15.14 -13.16 8.36
C ALA A 186 -15.16 -12.10 9.49
N SER A 187 -14.57 -12.45 10.61
CA SER A 187 -14.30 -11.52 11.71
C SER A 187 -13.23 -10.50 11.32
N ASP A 188 -13.23 -9.35 12.00
CA ASP A 188 -12.21 -8.32 11.83
C ASP A 188 -10.79 -8.89 12.00
N GLN A 189 -10.58 -9.77 12.99
CA GLN A 189 -9.29 -10.43 13.23
C GLN A 189 -8.82 -11.26 12.03
N GLN A 190 -9.72 -11.96 11.34
CA GLN A 190 -9.37 -12.74 10.15
C GLN A 190 -9.01 -11.83 8.97
N VAL A 191 -9.71 -10.71 8.81
CA VAL A 191 -9.43 -9.71 7.78
C VAL A 191 -8.09 -9.00 8.04
N GLU A 192 -7.79 -8.66 9.29
CA GLU A 192 -6.49 -8.11 9.70
C GLU A 192 -5.36 -9.12 9.42
N GLN A 193 -5.58 -10.40 9.72
CA GLN A 193 -4.58 -11.44 9.46
C GLN A 193 -4.32 -11.59 7.94
N ALA A 194 -5.37 -11.62 7.12
CA ALA A 194 -5.28 -11.75 5.67
C ALA A 194 -4.59 -10.53 5.02
N SER A 195 -4.98 -9.31 5.42
CA SER A 195 -4.36 -8.07 4.94
C SER A 195 -2.91 -7.92 5.43
N SER A 196 -2.59 -8.38 6.63
CA SER A 196 -1.19 -8.44 7.10
C SER A 196 -0.33 -9.38 6.25
N TRP A 197 -0.88 -10.50 5.73
CA TRP A 197 -0.14 -11.39 4.84
C TRP A 197 0.03 -10.75 3.46
N TRP A 198 -1.01 -10.08 2.96
CA TRP A 198 -0.95 -9.37 1.70
C TRP A 198 0.22 -8.39 1.67
N VAL A 199 0.31 -7.44 2.61
CA VAL A 199 1.34 -6.39 2.56
C VAL A 199 2.77 -6.95 2.67
N ARG A 200 2.96 -8.11 3.31
CA ARG A 200 4.26 -8.80 3.37
C ARG A 200 4.63 -9.42 2.02
N LEU A 201 3.70 -10.19 1.45
CA LEU A 201 3.89 -10.82 0.15
C LEU A 201 4.09 -9.76 -0.95
N HIS A 202 3.30 -8.69 -0.90
CA HIS A 202 3.36 -7.54 -1.79
C HIS A 202 4.78 -6.93 -1.85
N GLU A 203 5.30 -6.53 -0.69
CA GLU A 203 6.64 -5.95 -0.57
C GLU A 203 7.76 -6.93 -0.93
N TYR A 204 7.61 -8.21 -0.56
CA TYR A 204 8.56 -9.24 -0.97
C TYR A 204 8.62 -9.33 -2.50
N HIS A 205 7.46 -9.38 -3.17
CA HIS A 205 7.36 -9.59 -4.61
C HIS A 205 7.77 -8.38 -5.46
N HIS A 206 7.72 -7.15 -4.94
CA HIS A 206 8.31 -5.99 -5.61
C HIS A 206 9.80 -6.16 -5.90
N ARG A 207 10.50 -6.94 -5.07
CA ARG A 207 11.95 -7.17 -5.16
C ARG A 207 12.31 -8.43 -5.96
N GLN A 208 11.33 -9.07 -6.60
CA GLN A 208 11.51 -10.31 -7.38
C GLN A 208 11.30 -10.07 -8.88
N GLY A 209 11.84 -10.98 -9.69
CA GLY A 209 11.68 -10.98 -11.14
C GLY A 209 12.82 -10.24 -11.86
N ASP A 210 12.66 -10.05 -13.17
CA ASP A 210 13.69 -9.46 -14.04
C ASP A 210 13.72 -7.93 -14.00
N MET A 211 12.65 -7.28 -13.53
CA MET A 211 12.57 -5.82 -13.39
C MET A 211 12.13 -5.39 -11.98
N PRO A 212 12.89 -5.71 -10.92
CA PRO A 212 12.48 -5.41 -9.54
C PRO A 212 12.48 -3.91 -9.22
N ILE A 213 11.67 -3.52 -8.23
CA ILE A 213 11.67 -2.19 -7.61
C ILE A 213 12.59 -2.24 -6.37
N PRO A 214 13.40 -1.19 -6.10
CA PRO A 214 13.36 0.16 -6.70
C PRO A 214 14.17 0.35 -7.99
N GLU A 215 14.99 -0.62 -8.41
CA GLU A 215 15.89 -0.49 -9.57
C GLU A 215 15.17 -0.02 -10.84
N TYR A 216 14.01 -0.61 -11.15
CA TYR A 216 13.23 -0.30 -12.34
C TYR A 216 12.03 0.63 -12.08
N LEU A 217 11.96 1.27 -10.91
CA LEU A 217 10.90 2.23 -10.57
C LEU A 217 10.74 3.36 -11.63
N PRO A 218 11.81 3.96 -12.20
CA PRO A 218 11.67 4.97 -13.24
C PRO A 218 10.96 4.49 -14.51
N ALA A 219 11.06 3.19 -14.83
CA ALA A 219 10.38 2.58 -15.98
C ALA A 219 8.92 2.24 -15.67
N LYS A 220 8.63 1.85 -14.42
CA LYS A 220 7.32 1.38 -13.97
C LYS A 220 6.39 2.46 -13.40
N LYS A 221 6.89 3.67 -13.08
CA LYS A 221 6.08 4.74 -12.46
C LYS A 221 4.99 5.38 -13.33
N LEU A 222 4.88 5.04 -14.61
CA LEU A 222 3.80 5.53 -15.47
C LEU A 222 2.48 4.89 -15.05
N LYS A 223 1.38 5.65 -14.89
CA LYS A 223 0.09 5.18 -14.33
C LYS A 223 -0.30 3.72 -14.68
N PRO A 224 -0.45 3.31 -15.96
CA PRO A 224 -0.74 1.92 -16.34
C PRO A 224 0.30 0.90 -15.90
N LEU A 225 1.58 1.24 -16.02
CA LEU A 225 2.69 0.35 -15.65
C LEU A 225 2.85 0.23 -14.13
N ALA A 226 2.49 1.29 -13.39
CA ALA A 226 2.44 1.24 -11.93
C ALA A 226 1.35 0.25 -11.53
N GLY A 227 0.14 0.37 -12.10
CA GLY A 227 -0.93 -0.62 -11.89
C GLY A 227 -0.54 -2.04 -12.30
N LEU A 228 0.16 -2.21 -13.42
CA LEU A 228 0.62 -3.53 -13.86
C LEU A 228 1.61 -4.16 -12.87
N GLU A 229 2.54 -3.38 -12.34
CA GLU A 229 3.48 -3.84 -11.32
C GLU A 229 2.75 -4.27 -10.04
N GLU A 230 1.80 -3.45 -9.58
CA GLU A 230 0.94 -3.75 -8.42
C GLU A 230 0.17 -5.07 -8.59
N LEU A 231 -0.33 -5.36 -9.80
CA LEU A 231 -0.94 -6.65 -10.10
C LEU A 231 0.07 -7.79 -10.15
N ARG A 232 1.23 -7.59 -10.79
CA ARG A 232 2.26 -8.62 -10.90
C ARG A 232 2.66 -9.12 -9.51
N VAL A 233 2.90 -8.20 -8.57
CA VAL A 233 3.27 -8.55 -7.20
C VAL A 233 2.16 -9.26 -6.44
N ASP A 234 0.92 -8.79 -6.59
CA ASP A 234 -0.21 -9.33 -5.85
C ASP A 234 -0.69 -10.66 -6.39
N VAL A 235 -0.65 -10.87 -7.70
CA VAL A 235 -0.89 -12.18 -8.31
C VAL A 235 0.22 -13.16 -7.90
N SER A 236 1.47 -12.71 -7.80
CA SER A 236 2.55 -13.55 -7.26
C SER A 236 2.26 -13.97 -5.80
N GLY A 237 1.79 -13.03 -4.97
CA GLY A 237 1.36 -13.31 -3.60
C GLY A 237 0.16 -14.26 -3.51
N MET A 238 -0.85 -14.08 -4.37
CA MET A 238 -1.99 -15.00 -4.50
C MET A 238 -1.52 -16.42 -4.83
N LEU A 239 -0.61 -16.58 -5.79
CA LEU A 239 -0.07 -17.87 -6.19
C LEU A 239 0.80 -18.49 -5.10
N ALA A 240 1.55 -17.69 -4.34
CA ALA A 240 2.26 -18.15 -3.14
C ALA A 240 1.28 -18.75 -2.11
N CYS A 241 0.20 -18.03 -1.79
CA CYS A 241 -0.85 -18.52 -0.89
C CYS A 241 -1.50 -19.83 -1.37
N LEU A 242 -1.67 -20.02 -2.67
CA LEU A 242 -2.29 -21.22 -3.23
C LEU A 242 -1.35 -22.44 -3.32
N HIS A 243 -0.04 -22.22 -3.43
CA HIS A 243 0.91 -23.27 -3.81
C HIS A 243 1.98 -23.59 -2.78
N ASP A 244 2.29 -22.70 -1.85
CA ASP A 244 3.22 -23.02 -0.77
C ASP A 244 2.52 -23.88 0.30
N VAL A 245 2.71 -25.19 0.19
CA VAL A 245 2.10 -26.21 1.07
C VAL A 245 2.54 -26.13 2.53
N LYS A 246 3.58 -25.35 2.85
CA LYS A 246 4.03 -25.15 4.23
C LYS A 246 3.29 -24.00 4.91
N LEU A 247 2.61 -23.13 4.15
CA LEU A 247 1.72 -22.12 4.74
C LEU A 247 0.46 -22.77 5.32
N PRO A 248 -0.01 -22.31 6.50
CA PRO A 248 -1.32 -22.68 7.02
C PRO A 248 -2.45 -22.42 6.02
N ARG A 249 -3.14 -23.48 5.59
CA ARG A 249 -4.10 -23.44 4.46
C ARG A 249 -5.25 -22.45 4.64
N GLU A 250 -5.78 -22.32 5.85
CA GLU A 250 -6.92 -21.43 6.13
C GLU A 250 -6.50 -19.96 5.99
N GLN A 251 -5.39 -19.58 6.63
CA GLN A 251 -4.84 -18.22 6.59
C GLN A 251 -4.36 -17.86 5.18
N ALA A 252 -3.72 -18.80 4.48
CA ALA A 252 -3.32 -18.62 3.09
C ALA A 252 -4.52 -18.44 2.16
N GLY A 253 -5.59 -19.24 2.36
CA GLY A 253 -6.84 -19.10 1.63
C GLY A 253 -7.51 -17.75 1.86
N ALA A 254 -7.59 -17.31 3.11
CA ALA A 254 -8.13 -15.99 3.46
C ALA A 254 -7.32 -14.85 2.85
N ALA A 255 -5.98 -14.92 2.88
CA ALA A 255 -5.11 -13.94 2.24
C ALA A 255 -5.30 -13.92 0.72
N TYR A 256 -5.34 -15.09 0.07
CA TYR A 256 -5.63 -15.20 -1.37
C TYR A 256 -6.95 -14.52 -1.75
N GLU A 257 -8.03 -14.87 -1.05
CA GLU A 257 -9.36 -14.32 -1.30
C GLU A 257 -9.40 -12.81 -1.05
N PHE A 258 -8.75 -12.34 0.03
CA PHE A 258 -8.65 -10.92 0.35
C PHE A 258 -7.99 -10.15 -0.79
N ILE A 259 -6.79 -10.55 -1.21
CA ILE A 259 -6.06 -9.87 -2.29
C ILE A 259 -6.89 -9.88 -3.58
N LEU A 260 -7.50 -11.03 -3.91
CA LEU A 260 -8.33 -11.14 -5.11
C LEU A 260 -9.54 -10.20 -5.06
N ALA A 261 -10.27 -10.14 -3.94
CA ALA A 261 -11.43 -9.26 -3.81
C ALA A 261 -11.04 -7.78 -3.90
N GLU A 262 -9.94 -7.39 -3.26
CA GLU A 262 -9.41 -6.02 -3.30
C GLU A 262 -9.01 -5.63 -4.73
N ARG A 263 -8.25 -6.49 -5.43
CA ARG A 263 -7.76 -6.24 -6.79
C ARG A 263 -8.81 -6.40 -7.87
N LEU A 264 -9.82 -7.25 -7.70
CA LEU A 264 -10.86 -7.48 -8.69
C LEU A 264 -12.01 -6.47 -8.58
N LEU A 265 -12.35 -6.04 -7.36
CA LEU A 265 -13.58 -5.30 -7.08
C LEU A 265 -13.32 -3.87 -6.60
N ARG A 266 -12.65 -3.69 -5.46
CA ARG A 266 -12.63 -2.40 -4.73
C ARG A 266 -12.11 -1.26 -5.59
N TYR A 267 -10.91 -1.40 -6.14
CA TYR A 267 -10.28 -0.30 -6.86
C TYR A 267 -10.98 0.07 -8.17
N ALA A 268 -11.65 -0.89 -8.82
CA ALA A 268 -12.46 -0.60 -10.00
C ALA A 268 -13.64 0.34 -9.70
N VAL A 269 -14.18 0.30 -8.49
CA VAL A 269 -15.28 1.16 -8.01
C VAL A 269 -14.75 2.47 -7.42
N GLU A 270 -13.75 2.41 -6.54
CA GLU A 270 -13.16 3.61 -5.92
C GLU A 270 -12.56 4.55 -6.98
N GLY A 271 -12.00 4.01 -8.06
CA GLY A 271 -11.39 4.79 -9.15
C GLY A 271 -12.36 5.58 -10.04
N ILE A 272 -13.68 5.51 -9.82
CA ILE A 272 -14.65 6.22 -10.65
C ILE A 272 -14.89 7.65 -10.13
N PRO A 273 -14.89 8.68 -11.01
CA PRO A 273 -14.91 8.60 -12.48
C PRO A 273 -13.53 8.69 -13.15
N ARG A 274 -12.44 8.93 -12.39
CA ARG A 274 -11.09 9.13 -12.91
C ARG A 274 -10.14 8.06 -12.36
N PRO A 275 -9.91 6.96 -13.09
CA PRO A 275 -9.08 5.85 -12.62
C PRO A 275 -7.67 6.29 -12.20
N ASN A 276 -7.27 5.93 -10.99
CA ASN A 276 -5.87 5.92 -10.58
C ASN A 276 -5.18 4.63 -11.10
N TYR A 277 -3.91 4.44 -10.78
CA TYR A 277 -3.16 3.26 -11.24
C TYR A 277 -3.78 1.95 -10.73
N ASP A 278 -4.25 1.89 -9.48
CA ASP A 278 -4.93 0.71 -8.93
C ASP A 278 -6.24 0.39 -9.66
N ALA A 279 -7.00 1.41 -10.04
CA ALA A 279 -8.24 1.23 -10.79
C ALA A 279 -7.97 0.74 -12.22
N VAL A 280 -6.90 1.21 -12.86
CA VAL A 280 -6.46 0.70 -14.17
C VAL A 280 -6.05 -0.78 -14.04
N ALA A 281 -5.32 -1.13 -12.97
CA ALA A 281 -5.01 -2.50 -12.62
C ALA A 281 -6.27 -3.37 -12.48
N SER A 282 -7.25 -2.98 -11.66
CA SER A 282 -8.46 -3.79 -11.51
C SER A 282 -9.21 -4.02 -12.82
N GLN A 283 -9.24 -3.04 -13.70
CA GLN A 283 -9.86 -3.19 -15.02
C GLN A 283 -9.10 -4.18 -15.90
N LEU A 284 -7.77 -4.08 -15.90
CA LEU A 284 -6.89 -5.02 -16.59
C LEU A 284 -7.17 -6.45 -16.09
N LEU A 285 -7.11 -6.67 -14.77
CA LEU A 285 -7.35 -7.97 -14.17
C LEU A 285 -8.75 -8.50 -14.51
N PHE A 286 -9.79 -7.68 -14.37
CA PHE A 286 -11.16 -8.07 -14.70
C PHE A 286 -11.29 -8.54 -16.15
N ASN A 287 -10.86 -7.73 -17.12
CA ASN A 287 -10.96 -8.05 -18.54
C ASN A 287 -10.07 -9.23 -18.94
N TYR A 288 -8.89 -9.37 -18.34
CA TYR A 288 -8.01 -10.51 -18.57
C TYR A 288 -8.64 -11.81 -18.05
N LEU A 289 -9.17 -11.80 -16.82
CA LEU A 289 -9.81 -12.97 -16.22
C LEU A 289 -11.09 -13.35 -16.97
N GLU A 290 -11.90 -12.39 -17.41
CA GLU A 290 -13.11 -12.67 -18.18
C GLU A 290 -12.76 -13.26 -19.55
N GLY A 291 -11.88 -12.60 -20.31
CA GLY A 291 -11.49 -13.02 -21.66
C GLY A 291 -10.78 -14.38 -21.70
N ASN A 292 -10.10 -14.76 -20.63
CA ASN A 292 -9.45 -16.06 -20.48
C ASN A 292 -10.28 -17.06 -19.64
N GLY A 293 -11.53 -16.73 -19.30
CA GLY A 293 -12.47 -17.57 -18.55
C GLY A 293 -11.93 -18.06 -17.20
N GLY A 294 -11.26 -17.17 -16.47
CA GLY A 294 -11.01 -17.25 -15.02
C GLY A 294 -12.22 -16.77 -14.22
N ILE A 295 -12.97 -15.80 -14.75
CA ILE A 295 -14.29 -15.38 -14.25
C ILE A 295 -15.34 -15.46 -15.36
N GLY A 296 -16.61 -15.46 -14.98
CA GLY A 296 -17.73 -15.29 -15.90
C GLY A 296 -18.81 -14.40 -15.31
N LEU A 297 -19.57 -13.72 -16.17
CA LEU A 297 -20.73 -12.93 -15.77
C LEU A 297 -22.02 -13.72 -16.00
N LYS A 298 -22.85 -13.81 -14.97
CA LYS A 298 -24.18 -14.40 -15.03
C LYS A 298 -25.16 -13.53 -14.27
N ASP A 299 -26.24 -13.10 -14.92
CA ASP A 299 -27.30 -12.28 -14.31
C ASP A 299 -26.77 -11.04 -13.56
N GLY A 300 -25.69 -10.43 -14.08
CA GLY A 300 -25.03 -9.27 -13.48
C GLY A 300 -24.08 -9.57 -12.30
N ARG A 301 -23.90 -10.85 -11.94
CA ARG A 301 -22.96 -11.31 -10.92
C ARG A 301 -21.71 -11.95 -11.54
N ILE A 302 -20.60 -11.81 -10.84
CA ILE A 302 -19.29 -12.39 -11.19
C ILE A 302 -19.17 -13.75 -10.50
N GLY A 303 -19.00 -14.80 -11.30
CA GLY A 303 -18.65 -16.14 -10.82
C GLY A 303 -17.17 -16.43 -11.02
N LEU A 304 -16.50 -16.92 -9.97
CA LEU A 304 -15.13 -17.45 -10.08
C LEU A 304 -15.17 -18.85 -10.69
N THR A 305 -14.36 -19.10 -11.71
CA THR A 305 -14.29 -20.43 -12.35
C THR A 305 -13.21 -21.31 -11.70
N PRO A 306 -13.30 -22.65 -11.82
CA PRO A 306 -12.23 -23.55 -11.38
C PRO A 306 -10.88 -23.31 -12.08
N ARG A 307 -10.86 -22.61 -13.22
CA ARG A 307 -9.63 -22.29 -13.96
C ARG A 307 -8.90 -21.06 -13.42
N LEU A 308 -9.52 -20.28 -12.54
CA LEU A 308 -8.95 -19.02 -12.04
C LEU A 308 -7.49 -19.14 -11.59
N PRO A 309 -7.08 -20.15 -10.79
CA PRO A 309 -5.67 -20.29 -10.42
C PRO A 309 -4.72 -20.51 -11.61
N GLN A 310 -5.16 -21.15 -12.69
CA GLN A 310 -4.35 -21.32 -13.89
C GLN A 310 -4.29 -20.02 -14.69
N VAL A 311 -5.42 -19.33 -14.86
CA VAL A 311 -5.47 -18.04 -15.57
C VAL A 311 -4.60 -16.98 -14.87
N LEU A 312 -4.55 -16.97 -13.55
CA LEU A 312 -3.63 -16.11 -12.78
C LEU A 312 -2.15 -16.46 -13.03
N ARG A 313 -1.81 -17.75 -13.19
CA ARG A 313 -0.45 -18.16 -13.58
C ARG A 313 -0.11 -17.71 -14.98
N ASP A 314 -1.03 -17.88 -15.92
CA ASP A 314 -0.85 -17.48 -17.32
C ASP A 314 -0.65 -15.96 -17.42
N PHE A 315 -1.45 -15.18 -16.68
CA PHE A 315 -1.30 -13.74 -16.54
C PHE A 315 0.11 -13.34 -16.10
N LEU A 316 0.59 -13.95 -15.02
CA LEU A 316 1.91 -13.65 -14.48
C LEU A 316 3.02 -14.05 -15.47
N SER A 317 2.89 -15.22 -16.09
CA SER A 317 3.86 -15.73 -17.07
C SER A 317 3.98 -14.84 -18.32
N GLU A 318 2.87 -14.25 -18.78
CA GLU A 318 2.91 -13.28 -19.89
C GLU A 318 3.73 -12.03 -19.52
N ILE A 319 3.53 -11.49 -18.30
CA ILE A 319 4.28 -10.32 -17.81
C ILE A 319 5.76 -10.66 -17.65
N GLU A 320 6.08 -11.76 -16.96
CA GLU A 320 7.45 -12.21 -16.75
C GLU A 320 8.18 -12.48 -18.07
N SER A 321 7.48 -13.04 -19.07
CA SER A 321 8.04 -13.22 -20.41
C SER A 321 8.40 -11.88 -21.06
N ILE A 322 7.58 -10.84 -20.89
CA ILE A 322 7.88 -9.51 -21.41
C ILE A 322 9.06 -8.89 -20.65
N GLU A 323 9.06 -8.95 -19.32
CA GLU A 323 10.12 -8.40 -18.46
C GLU A 323 11.47 -9.05 -18.74
N SER A 324 11.52 -10.38 -18.96
CA SER A 324 12.76 -11.12 -19.27
C SER A 324 13.48 -10.64 -20.53
N ALA A 325 12.79 -9.93 -21.42
CA ALA A 325 13.41 -9.33 -22.59
C ALA A 325 14.41 -8.21 -22.22
N ILE A 326 14.41 -7.71 -20.98
CA ILE A 326 15.37 -6.72 -20.48
C ILE A 326 16.83 -7.18 -20.60
N HIS A 327 17.06 -8.50 -20.64
CA HIS A 327 18.38 -9.10 -20.82
C HIS A 327 18.91 -9.00 -22.27
N ARG A 328 18.09 -8.54 -23.22
CA ARG A 328 18.42 -8.50 -24.66
C ARG A 328 18.04 -7.17 -25.31
N ASP A 329 16.96 -6.56 -24.86
CA ASP A 329 16.36 -5.34 -25.41
C ASP A 329 16.56 -4.15 -24.47
N SER A 330 16.34 -2.93 -24.96
CA SER A 330 16.41 -1.72 -24.13
C SER A 330 15.22 -1.63 -23.16
N VAL A 331 15.40 -0.92 -22.04
CA VAL A 331 14.33 -0.61 -21.07
C VAL A 331 13.10 -0.01 -21.78
N ASP A 332 13.30 0.89 -22.74
CA ASP A 332 12.20 1.54 -23.46
C ASP A 332 11.41 0.55 -24.32
N THR A 333 12.08 -0.43 -24.94
CA THR A 333 11.41 -1.49 -25.71
C THR A 333 10.56 -2.38 -24.81
N VAL A 334 11.11 -2.83 -23.67
CA VAL A 334 10.38 -3.67 -22.71
C VAL A 334 9.19 -2.90 -22.12
N LYS A 335 9.42 -1.65 -21.74
CA LYS A 335 8.39 -0.73 -21.23
C LYS A 335 7.24 -0.55 -22.23
N GLN A 336 7.54 -0.40 -23.52
CA GLN A 336 6.50 -0.28 -24.55
C GLN A 336 5.68 -1.57 -24.66
N ARG A 337 6.31 -2.75 -24.62
CA ARG A 337 5.60 -4.04 -24.65
C ARG A 337 4.67 -4.24 -23.43
N LEU A 338 5.11 -3.85 -22.24
CA LEU A 338 4.26 -3.88 -21.03
C LEU A 338 3.07 -2.92 -21.16
N LEU A 339 3.27 -1.76 -21.78
CA LEU A 339 2.21 -0.79 -22.04
C LEU A 339 1.21 -1.34 -23.06
N ASP A 340 1.69 -1.97 -24.13
CA ASP A 340 0.85 -2.61 -25.15
C ASP A 340 0.03 -3.76 -24.53
N PHE A 341 0.64 -4.57 -23.67
CA PHE A 341 -0.06 -5.60 -22.89
C PHE A 341 -1.17 -4.99 -22.02
N THR A 342 -0.86 -3.93 -21.26
CA THR A 342 -1.84 -3.24 -20.40
C THR A 342 -3.01 -2.66 -21.19
N ASN A 343 -2.71 -1.98 -22.30
CA ASN A 343 -3.70 -1.34 -23.16
C ASN A 343 -4.58 -2.35 -23.92
N LYS A 344 -4.14 -3.61 -24.09
CA LYS A 344 -4.99 -4.67 -24.67
C LYS A 344 -6.22 -4.96 -23.79
N TYR A 345 -6.13 -4.74 -22.49
CA TYR A 345 -7.17 -5.07 -21.51
C TYR A 345 -7.76 -3.84 -20.80
N THR A 346 -7.46 -2.63 -21.27
CA THR A 346 -7.95 -1.37 -20.67
C THR A 346 -8.35 -0.37 -21.78
N ASP A 347 -9.29 0.54 -21.49
CA ASP A 347 -9.76 1.54 -22.48
C ASP A 347 -9.01 2.86 -22.31
N TYR A 348 -7.87 3.01 -22.99
CA TYR A 348 -7.13 4.27 -23.03
C TYR A 348 -7.75 5.26 -24.01
N ASP A 349 -8.19 6.40 -23.50
CA ASP A 349 -8.73 7.51 -24.27
C ASP A 349 -7.62 8.53 -24.60
N ALA A 350 -7.19 8.53 -25.85
CA ALA A 350 -6.15 9.43 -26.34
C ALA A 350 -6.52 10.93 -26.25
N VAL A 351 -7.81 11.27 -26.25
CA VAL A 351 -8.28 12.67 -26.18
C VAL A 351 -8.12 13.21 -24.76
N SER A 352 -8.59 12.46 -23.76
CA SER A 352 -8.44 12.83 -22.35
C SER A 352 -7.06 12.48 -21.79
N ARG A 353 -6.27 11.67 -22.52
CA ARG A 353 -4.98 11.10 -22.10
C ARG A 353 -5.12 10.33 -20.79
N ASP A 354 -6.23 9.62 -20.62
CA ASP A 354 -6.56 8.85 -19.43
C ASP A 354 -7.34 7.58 -19.78
N TYR A 355 -7.61 6.75 -18.79
CA TYR A 355 -8.36 5.50 -18.94
C TYR A 355 -9.83 5.69 -18.59
N ARG A 356 -10.73 5.14 -19.41
CA ARG A 356 -12.15 5.08 -19.07
C ARG A 356 -12.40 3.96 -18.06
N HIS A 357 -13.43 4.10 -17.24
CA HIS A 357 -13.84 3.03 -16.33
C HIS A 357 -14.74 2.02 -17.05
N ILE A 358 -14.81 0.79 -16.54
CA ILE A 358 -15.74 -0.23 -17.06
C ILE A 358 -17.17 0.15 -16.64
N PRO A 359 -18.14 0.22 -17.56
CA PRO A 359 -19.53 0.60 -17.26
C PRO A 359 -20.17 -0.24 -16.15
N TYR A 360 -19.88 -1.53 -16.11
CA TYR A 360 -20.32 -2.45 -15.06
C TYR A 360 -20.05 -1.91 -13.65
N PHE A 361 -18.81 -1.47 -13.37
CA PHE A 361 -18.46 -0.95 -12.04
C PHE A 361 -19.07 0.43 -11.74
N ALA A 362 -19.39 1.23 -12.76
CA ALA A 362 -20.12 2.47 -12.58
C ALA A 362 -21.57 2.23 -12.15
N GLU A 363 -22.23 1.22 -12.74
CA GLU A 363 -23.56 0.81 -12.32
C GLU A 363 -23.55 0.28 -10.89
N VAL A 364 -22.58 -0.58 -10.54
CA VAL A 364 -22.40 -1.10 -9.18
C VAL A 364 -22.21 0.03 -8.17
N LYS A 365 -21.32 1.00 -8.48
CA LYS A 365 -21.09 2.18 -7.63
C LYS A 365 -22.38 2.96 -7.37
N SER A 366 -23.15 3.20 -8.43
CA SER A 366 -24.43 3.90 -8.36
C SER A 366 -25.45 3.16 -7.49
N ARG A 367 -25.55 1.82 -7.62
CA ARG A 367 -26.47 1.00 -6.81
C ARG A 367 -26.10 1.01 -5.33
N LEU A 368 -24.81 0.93 -5.00
CA LEU A 368 -24.33 0.84 -3.62
C LEU A 368 -24.18 2.21 -2.92
N GLY A 369 -24.10 3.30 -3.68
CA GLY A 369 -23.91 4.64 -3.11
C GLY A 369 -22.56 4.84 -2.43
N VAL A 370 -21.54 4.09 -2.89
CA VAL A 370 -20.16 4.11 -2.36
C VAL A 370 -19.20 4.97 -3.18
#